data_AF-A0A6L9YUW9-F1
#
_entry.id   AF-A0A6L9YUW9-F1
#
_cell.length_a   1.000
_cell.length_b   1.000
_cell.length_c   1.000
_cell.angle_alpha   90.00
_cell.angle_beta   90.00
_cell.angle_gamma   90.00
#
_symmetry.space_group_name_H-M   'P 1'
#
loop_
_entity.id
_entity.type
_entity.pdbx_description
1 polymer ?
#
loop_
_entity_poly.entity_id
_entity_poly.type
_entity_poly.pdbx_seq_one_letter_code
_entity_poly.pdbx_strand_id
1 'polypeptide(L)'
;MNIAQQKRLAADLGPEKLCMIMRNHGIVVCGRTVAEAFLNLYFLEFACRTQVLAMSTGAKLNQPSEDILNSFAQQMEQFKPMKKDGFKSTQIATFKALVRMIERIDPSYKE
;
A
#
# COMPACT_ATOMS: atom_id res chain seq x y z
N MET A 1 -16.14 -2.90 -17.52
CA MET A 1 -15.91 -1.54 -16.98
C MET A 1 -15.97 -0.55 -18.13
N ASN A 2 -16.89 0.42 -18.09
CA ASN A 2 -17.06 1.41 -19.17
C ASN A 2 -16.24 2.70 -18.91
N ILE A 3 -16.11 3.55 -19.92
CA ILE A 3 -15.31 4.79 -19.84
C ILE A 3 -15.78 5.72 -18.72
N ALA A 4 -17.10 5.81 -18.50
CA ALA A 4 -17.66 6.64 -17.43
C ALA A 4 -17.24 6.13 -16.03
N GLN A 5 -17.23 4.81 -15.83
CA GLN A 5 -16.75 4.18 -14.59
C GLN A 5 -15.24 4.43 -14.38
N GLN A 6 -14.43 4.32 -15.43
CA GLN A 6 -12.98 4.60 -15.35
C GLN A 6 -12.72 6.04 -14.91
N LYS A 7 -13.43 7.02 -15.48
CA LYS A 7 -13.30 8.44 -15.12
C LYS A 7 -13.67 8.70 -13.65
N ARG A 8 -14.73 8.05 -13.15
CA ARG A 8 -15.11 8.17 -11.73
C ARG A 8 -14.06 7.58 -10.81
N LEU A 9 -13.57 6.36 -11.10
CA LEU A 9 -12.53 5.72 -10.28
C LEU A 9 -11.24 6.55 -10.23
N ALA A 10 -10.83 7.13 -11.37
CA ALA A 10 -9.68 8.03 -11.42
C ALA A 10 -9.92 9.31 -10.59
N ALA A 11 -11.14 9.86 -10.61
CA ALA A 11 -11.50 11.03 -9.81
C ALA A 11 -11.54 10.71 -8.30
N ASP A 12 -12.09 9.56 -7.90
CA ASP A 12 -12.19 9.12 -6.50
C ASP A 12 -10.80 8.87 -5.89
N LEU A 13 -9.90 8.25 -6.67
CA LEU A 13 -8.50 8.08 -6.30
C LEU A 13 -7.82 9.46 -6.16
N GLY A 14 -7.98 10.31 -7.18
CA GLY A 14 -7.40 11.65 -7.20
C GLY A 14 -5.87 11.67 -7.35
N PRO A 15 -5.24 12.85 -7.28
CA PRO A 15 -3.83 13.03 -7.65
C PRO A 15 -2.83 12.62 -6.56
N GLU A 16 -3.27 12.51 -5.30
CA GLU A 16 -2.39 12.33 -4.15
C GLU A 16 -2.42 10.91 -3.56
N LYS A 17 -3.57 10.24 -3.62
CA LYS A 17 -3.76 8.93 -3.01
C LYS A 17 -3.15 7.85 -3.89
N LEU A 18 -2.56 6.85 -3.24
CA LEU A 18 -1.98 5.68 -3.90
C LEU A 18 -2.77 4.40 -3.68
N CYS A 19 -3.74 4.42 -2.78
CA CYS A 19 -4.54 3.26 -2.41
C CYS A 19 -6.01 3.63 -2.39
N MET A 20 -6.86 2.77 -2.95
CA MET A 20 -8.31 2.91 -2.93
C MET A 20 -8.96 1.58 -2.59
N ILE A 21 -9.82 1.58 -1.56
CA ILE A 21 -10.70 0.46 -1.25
C ILE A 21 -11.98 0.63 -2.06
N MET A 22 -12.19 -0.27 -3.02
CA MET A 22 -13.42 -0.35 -3.80
C MET A 22 -14.42 -1.20 -3.02
N ARG A 23 -15.42 -0.53 -2.44
CA ARG A 23 -16.48 -1.18 -1.65
C ARG A 23 -17.05 -2.37 -2.42
N ASN A 24 -17.07 -3.53 -1.76
CA ASN A 24 -17.59 -4.80 -2.30
C ASN A 24 -16.85 -5.36 -3.53
N HIS A 25 -15.63 -4.90 -3.83
CA HIS A 25 -14.85 -5.39 -4.97
C HIS A 25 -13.40 -5.73 -4.60
N GLY A 26 -12.72 -4.89 -3.83
CA GLY A 26 -11.31 -5.10 -3.49
C GLY A 26 -10.54 -3.79 -3.41
N ILE A 27 -9.30 -3.80 -3.89
CA ILE A 27 -8.38 -2.67 -3.78
C ILE A 27 -7.74 -2.32 -5.12
N VAL A 28 -7.46 -1.04 -5.32
CA VAL A 28 -6.58 -0.53 -6.36
C VAL A 28 -5.41 0.15 -5.68
N VAL A 29 -4.19 -0.21 -6.08
CA VAL A 29 -2.96 0.35 -5.55
C VAL A 29 -2.07 0.82 -6.69
N CYS A 30 -1.54 2.03 -6.53
CA CYS A 30 -0.66 2.69 -7.48
C CYS A 30 0.70 2.98 -6.84
N GLY A 31 1.68 3.21 -7.71
CA GLY A 31 3.03 3.63 -7.35
C GLY A 31 3.72 4.20 -8.59
N ARG A 32 4.77 4.98 -8.38
CA ARG A 32 5.60 5.54 -9.46
C ARG A 32 6.50 4.47 -10.06
N THR A 33 6.74 3.38 -9.32
CA THR A 33 7.35 2.15 -9.82
C THR A 33 6.57 0.93 -9.33
N VAL A 34 6.83 -0.22 -9.93
CA VAL A 34 6.28 -1.52 -9.49
C VAL A 34 6.63 -1.81 -8.03
N ALA A 35 7.85 -1.49 -7.60
CA ALA A 35 8.29 -1.73 -6.22
C ALA A 35 7.46 -0.92 -5.21
N GLU A 36 7.12 0.33 -5.54
CA GLU A 36 6.31 1.19 -4.67
C GLU A 36 4.87 0.70 -4.61
N ALA A 37 4.28 0.38 -5.77
CA ALA A 37 2.93 -0.16 -5.84
C ALA A 37 2.81 -1.47 -5.06
N PHE A 38 3.81 -2.35 -5.18
CA PHE A 38 3.85 -3.62 -4.46
C PHE A 38 3.96 -3.42 -2.94
N LEU A 39 4.82 -2.51 -2.47
CA LEU A 39 4.96 -2.26 -1.02
C LEU A 39 3.70 -1.62 -0.44
N ASN A 40 3.09 -0.67 -1.15
CA ASN A 40 1.80 -0.09 -0.76
C ASN A 40 0.71 -1.17 -0.67
N LEU A 41 0.69 -2.11 -1.63
CA LEU A 41 -0.22 -3.25 -1.64
C LEU A 41 0.01 -4.16 -0.44
N TYR A 42 1.26 -4.54 -0.17
CA TYR A 42 1.63 -5.38 0.96
C TYR A 42 1.19 -4.77 2.30
N PHE A 43 1.49 -3.48 2.53
CA PHE A 43 1.09 -2.83 3.78
C PHE A 43 -0.41 -2.64 3.92
N LEU A 44 -1.13 -2.36 2.82
CA LEU A 44 -2.58 -2.26 2.83
C LEU A 44 -3.24 -3.61 3.15
N GLU A 45 -2.77 -4.70 2.53
CA GLU A 45 -3.25 -6.05 2.84
C GLU A 45 -2.98 -6.41 4.31
N PHE A 46 -1.76 -6.16 4.79
CA PHE A 46 -1.39 -6.42 6.17
C PHE A 46 -2.27 -5.64 7.16
N ALA A 47 -2.55 -4.36 6.89
CA ALA A 47 -3.44 -3.54 7.70
C ALA A 47 -4.87 -4.10 7.72
N CYS A 48 -5.43 -4.43 6.55
CA CYS A 48 -6.77 -5.04 6.45
C CYS A 48 -6.86 -6.36 7.19
N ARG A 49 -5.87 -7.25 7.02
CA ARG A 49 -5.81 -8.55 7.70
C ARG A 49 -5.73 -8.38 9.21
N THR A 50 -4.88 -7.46 9.69
CA THR A 50 -4.74 -7.15 11.11
C THR A 50 -6.03 -6.59 11.69
N GLN A 51 -6.70 -5.68 10.97
CA GLN A 51 -7.98 -5.12 11.39
C GLN A 51 -9.07 -6.20 11.49
N VAL A 52 -9.20 -7.06 10.48
CA VAL A 52 -10.17 -8.17 10.50
C VAL A 52 -9.88 -9.10 11.67
N LEU A 53 -8.62 -9.48 11.88
CA LEU A 53 -8.23 -10.35 12.99
C LEU A 53 -8.57 -9.71 14.35
N ALA A 54 -8.22 -8.45 14.55
CA ALA A 54 -8.51 -7.73 15.79
C ALA A 54 -10.03 -7.63 16.04
N MET A 55 -10.81 -7.26 15.03
CA MET A 55 -12.27 -7.15 15.13
C MET A 55 -12.95 -8.51 15.35
N SER A 56 -12.39 -9.60 14.80
CA SER A 56 -12.94 -10.95 14.96
C SER A 56 -12.92 -11.45 16.42
N THR A 57 -12.10 -10.84 17.29
CA THR A 57 -12.05 -11.19 18.72
C THR A 57 -13.32 -10.78 19.48
N GLY A 58 -14.11 -9.83 18.95
CA GLY A 58 -15.23 -9.22 19.66
C GLY A 58 -14.84 -8.32 20.84
N ALA A 59 -13.54 -8.19 21.14
CA ALA A 59 -13.06 -7.33 22.22
C ALA A 59 -13.13 -5.85 21.85
N LYS A 60 -13.26 -4.98 22.85
CA LYS A 60 -13.16 -3.54 22.66
C LYS A 60 -11.74 -3.20 22.19
N LEU A 61 -11.62 -2.70 20.96
CA LEU A 61 -10.33 -2.27 20.41
C LEU A 61 -9.86 -0.98 21.08
N ASN A 62 -8.61 -0.97 21.51
CA ASN A 62 -7.95 0.23 22.02
C ASN A 62 -7.44 1.07 20.86
N GLN A 63 -8.01 2.26 20.66
CA GLN A 63 -7.57 3.17 19.62
C GLN A 63 -6.47 4.10 20.16
N PRO A 64 -5.36 4.29 19.44
CA PRO A 64 -4.37 5.30 19.79
C PRO A 64 -5.01 6.70 19.84
N SER A 65 -4.44 7.59 20.65
CA SER A 65 -4.88 8.99 20.67
C SER A 65 -4.61 9.68 19.33
N GLU A 66 -5.37 10.74 19.03
CA GLU A 66 -5.18 11.52 17.80
C GLU A 66 -3.76 12.08 17.67
N ASP A 67 -3.13 12.47 18.78
CA ASP A 67 -1.75 12.96 18.78
C ASP A 67 -0.75 11.91 18.29
N ILE A 68 -0.93 10.65 18.69
CA ILE A 68 -0.10 9.53 18.24
C ILE A 68 -0.33 9.28 16.75
N LEU A 69 -1.59 9.29 16.31
CA LEU A 69 -1.95 9.09 14.90
C LEU A 69 -1.36 10.19 14.01
N ASN A 70 -1.46 11.45 14.43
CA ASN A 70 -0.94 12.60 13.71
C ASN A 70 0.60 12.59 13.66
N SER A 71 1.26 12.29 14.77
CA SER A 71 2.72 12.16 14.82
C SER A 71 3.21 11.05 13.89
N PHE A 72 2.55 9.89 13.92
CA PHE A 72 2.88 8.79 13.03
C PHE A 72 2.66 9.14 11.55
N ALA A 73 1.54 9.79 11.21
CA ALA A 73 1.27 10.25 9.85
C ALA A 73 2.36 11.20 9.34
N GLN A 74 2.78 12.17 10.16
CA GLN A 74 3.88 13.10 9.82
C GLN A 74 5.21 12.38 9.62
N GLN A 75 5.54 11.39 10.47
CA GLN A 75 6.74 10.57 10.27
C GLN A 75 6.68 9.81 8.94
N MET A 76 5.52 9.24 8.62
CA MET A 76 5.30 8.50 7.36
C MET A 76 5.41 9.40 6.12
N GLU A 77 5.05 10.69 6.19
CA GLU A 77 5.32 11.65 5.11
C GLU A 77 6.82 11.76 4.78
N GLN A 78 7.70 11.64 5.78
CA GLN A 78 9.15 11.63 5.56
C GLN A 78 9.61 10.38 4.79
N PHE A 79 8.79 9.33 4.74
CA PHE A 79 9.03 8.11 3.96
C PHE A 79 8.43 8.13 2.56
N LYS A 80 7.66 9.16 2.18
CA LYS A 80 7.22 9.32 0.79
C LYS A 80 8.41 9.64 -0.11
N PRO A 81 8.46 9.07 -1.32
CA PRO A 81 9.55 9.34 -2.25
C PRO A 81 9.55 10.83 -2.64
N MET A 82 10.70 11.48 -2.47
CA MET A 82 10.85 12.90 -2.83
C MET A 82 10.74 13.05 -4.35
N LYS A 83 10.05 14.10 -4.79
CA LYS A 83 9.83 14.47 -6.19
C LYS A 83 11.16 14.75 -6.91
N LYS A 84 11.86 13.72 -7.36
CA LYS A 84 12.56 13.63 -8.67
C LYS A 84 13.48 12.40 -8.76
N ASP A 85 14.16 12.01 -7.68
CA ASP A 85 15.10 10.86 -7.70
C ASP A 85 15.04 10.00 -6.41
N GLY A 86 14.11 10.31 -5.50
CA GLY A 86 14.15 9.85 -4.12
C GLY A 86 13.37 8.57 -3.86
N PHE A 87 13.67 7.47 -4.57
CA PHE A 87 13.27 6.16 -4.04
C PHE A 87 14.14 5.89 -2.81
N LYS A 88 13.56 5.74 -1.61
CA LYS A 88 14.37 5.37 -0.45
C LYS A 88 15.06 4.04 -0.75
N SER A 89 16.39 4.01 -0.62
CA SER A 89 17.23 2.83 -0.82
C SER A 89 16.66 1.59 -0.12
N THR A 90 16.01 1.78 1.04
CA THR A 90 15.35 0.73 1.80
C THR A 90 14.17 0.07 1.08
N GLN A 91 13.28 0.82 0.42
CA GLN A 91 12.14 0.24 -0.29
C GLN A 91 12.60 -0.55 -1.53
N ILE A 92 13.57 -0.02 -2.28
CA ILE A 92 14.22 -0.76 -3.36
C ILE A 92 14.89 -2.03 -2.81
N ALA A 93 15.62 -1.91 -1.70
CA ALA A 93 16.32 -3.04 -1.10
C ALA A 93 15.34 -4.14 -0.65
N THR A 94 14.22 -3.76 -0.01
CA THR A 94 13.16 -4.69 0.38
C THR A 94 12.56 -5.38 -0.83
N PHE A 95 12.14 -4.63 -1.86
CA PHE A 95 11.57 -5.23 -3.07
C PHE A 95 12.57 -6.14 -3.77
N LYS A 96 13.83 -5.73 -3.92
CA LYS A 96 14.90 -6.58 -4.46
C LYS A 96 15.12 -7.85 -3.62
N ALA A 97 14.98 -7.78 -2.31
CA ALA A 97 15.08 -8.95 -1.44
C ALA A 97 13.91 -9.93 -1.67
N LEU A 98 12.70 -9.42 -1.85
CA LEU A 98 11.52 -10.22 -2.20
C LEU A 98 11.65 -10.86 -3.59
N VAL A 99 12.20 -10.14 -4.56
CA VAL A 99 12.53 -10.71 -5.88
C VAL A 99 13.56 -11.84 -5.74
N ARG A 100 14.65 -11.66 -4.98
CA ARG A 100 15.59 -12.77 -4.72
C ARG A 100 14.93 -13.97 -4.03
N MET A 101 13.87 -13.75 -3.26
CA MET A 101 13.11 -14.83 -2.64
C MET A 101 12.25 -15.58 -3.68
N ILE A 102 11.49 -14.86 -4.51
CA ILE A 102 10.65 -15.50 -5.54
C ILE A 102 11.50 -16.22 -6.59
N GLU A 103 12.67 -15.69 -6.95
CA GLU A 103 13.62 -16.34 -7.86
C GLU A 103 14.12 -17.70 -7.35
N ARG A 104 14.18 -17.91 -6.02
CA ARG A 104 14.52 -19.21 -5.43
C ARG A 104 13.35 -20.17 -5.36
N ILE A 105 12.12 -19.64 -5.32
CA ILE A 105 10.89 -20.43 -5.22
C ILE A 105 10.46 -20.90 -6.62
N ASP A 106 10.37 -19.95 -7.54
CA ASP A 106 9.94 -20.17 -8.91
C ASP A 106 10.48 -19.06 -9.83
N PRO A 107 11.53 -19.34 -10.62
CA PRO A 107 12.09 -18.37 -11.56
C PRO A 107 11.32 -18.27 -12.89
N SER A 108 10.25 -19.05 -13.11
CA SER A 108 9.55 -19.13 -14.41
C SER A 108 8.95 -17.80 -14.89
N TYR A 109 8.69 -16.84 -14.00
CA TYR A 109 8.19 -15.51 -14.37
C TYR A 109 9.14 -14.68 -15.26
N LYS A 110 10.39 -15.14 -15.43
CA LYS A 110 11.42 -14.49 -16.25
C LYS A 110 11.40 -14.93 -17.71
N GLU A 111 10.71 -16.01 -18.04
CA GLU A 111 10.55 -16.54 -19.40
C GLU A 111 9.40 -15.84 -20.12
#